data_AF-A0A7C4H1D5-F1
#
_entry.id   AF-A0A7C4H1D5-F1
#
_cell.length_a   1.000
_cell.length_b   1.000
_cell.length_c   1.000
_cell.angle_alpha   90.00
_cell.angle_beta   90.00
_cell.angle_gamma   90.00
#
_symmetry.space_group_name_H-M   'P 1'
#
loop_
_entity.id
_entity.type
_entity.pdbx_description
1 polymer ?
#
loop_
_entity_poly.entity_id
_entity_poly.type
_entity_poly.pdbx_seq_one_letter_code
_entity_poly.pdbx_strand_id
1 'polypeptide(L)'
;MQLLKYFKKKIDEIELKEEDLELREKLLSHPIIPLDLEKIITIKDLVENWKNCGIQSRNLAECAMVYENMLLDEDRPTIFLGLAGALIAGGLRKVISDMILKGIVDVIVSTGAILYQDYYIAQGYKHYKASSNIDDEKLRDLYIDR
;
A
#
# COMPACT_ATOMS: atom_id res chain seq x y z
N MET A 1 10.38 -35.28 10.41
CA MET A 1 11.74 -34.92 10.86
C MET A 1 12.75 -34.60 9.73
N GLN A 2 12.32 -34.01 8.59
CA GLN A 2 13.23 -33.55 7.52
C GLN A 2 13.68 -32.08 7.69
N LEU A 3 13.16 -31.38 8.71
CA LEU A 3 13.05 -29.91 8.76
C LEU A 3 14.33 -29.14 9.11
N LEU A 4 15.44 -29.81 9.44
CA LEU A 4 16.72 -29.19 9.76
C LEU A 4 17.90 -29.95 9.13
N LYS A 5 17.65 -30.64 8.00
CA LYS A 5 18.63 -31.48 7.30
C LYS A 5 19.99 -30.81 7.10
N TYR A 6 19.99 -29.49 6.88
CA TYR A 6 21.18 -28.68 6.59
C TYR A 6 21.79 -27.98 7.82
N PHE A 7 21.17 -28.07 9.00
CA PHE A 7 21.57 -27.35 10.20
C PHE A 7 21.91 -28.26 11.39
N LYS A 8 22.18 -29.55 11.15
CA LYS A 8 22.41 -30.56 12.20
C LYS A 8 23.31 -30.09 13.36
N LYS A 9 24.45 -29.48 13.04
CA LYS A 9 25.40 -28.98 14.04
C LYS A 9 24.85 -27.85 14.93
N LYS A 10 23.94 -27.02 14.41
CA LYS A 10 23.24 -25.98 15.17
C LYS A 10 22.09 -26.52 16.02
N ILE A 11 21.54 -27.69 15.67
CA ILE A 11 20.50 -28.35 16.49
C ILE A 11 21.11 -28.77 17.83
N ASP A 12 22.33 -29.31 17.80
CA ASP A 12 23.03 -29.75 19.01
C ASP A 12 23.46 -28.55 19.90
N GLU A 13 23.61 -27.35 19.33
CA GLU A 13 23.93 -26.10 20.07
C GLU A 13 22.69 -25.41 20.63
N ILE A 14 21.54 -25.56 19.98
CA ILE A 14 20.27 -24.91 20.31
C ILE A 14 19.35 -26.03 20.78
N GLU A 15 19.41 -26.39 22.05
CA GLU A 15 18.55 -27.42 22.66
C GLU A 15 17.05 -27.04 22.55
N LEU A 16 16.40 -27.37 21.43
CA LEU A 16 14.98 -27.12 21.18
C LEU A 16 14.10 -28.17 21.88
N LYS A 17 13.06 -27.72 22.58
CA LYS A 17 12.05 -28.59 23.20
C LYS A 17 10.97 -28.99 22.20
N GLU A 18 10.14 -29.97 22.54
CA GLU A 18 9.00 -30.37 21.68
C GLU A 18 8.05 -29.19 21.41
N GLU A 19 7.76 -28.37 22.42
CA GLU A 19 6.95 -27.16 22.29
C GLU A 19 7.55 -26.17 21.26
N ASP A 20 8.88 -26.05 21.20
CA ASP A 20 9.56 -25.19 20.24
C ASP A 20 9.43 -25.73 18.80
N LEU A 21 9.44 -27.05 18.64
CA LEU A 21 9.27 -27.71 17.34
C LEU A 21 7.84 -27.55 16.82
N GLU A 22 6.84 -27.73 17.68
CA GLU A 22 5.43 -27.47 17.35
C GLU A 22 5.21 -26.00 16.95
N LEU A 23 5.76 -25.07 17.74
CA LEU A 23 5.71 -23.65 17.42
C LEU A 23 6.37 -23.37 16.08
N ARG A 24 7.53 -23.96 15.79
CA ARG A 24 8.24 -23.78 14.53
C ARG A 24 7.43 -24.28 13.33
N GLU A 25 6.80 -25.45 13.43
CA GLU A 25 5.92 -25.95 12.36
C GLU A 25 4.75 -25.00 12.11
N LYS A 26 4.14 -24.48 13.19
CA LYS A 26 3.09 -23.47 13.09
C LYS A 26 3.57 -22.17 12.44
N LEU A 27 4.76 -21.67 12.79
CA LEU A 27 5.35 -20.45 12.22
C LEU A 27 5.72 -20.59 10.73
N LEU A 28 5.99 -21.81 10.26
CA LEU A 28 6.36 -22.10 8.86
C LEU A 28 5.20 -22.63 8.02
N SER A 29 3.96 -22.54 8.53
CA SER A 29 2.76 -23.08 7.87
C SER A 29 2.33 -22.33 6.60
N HIS A 30 2.79 -21.10 6.40
CA HIS A 30 2.40 -20.24 5.28
C HIS A 30 3.63 -19.84 4.44
N PRO A 31 4.08 -20.71 3.51
CA PRO A 31 5.21 -20.39 2.65
C PRO A 31 4.86 -19.25 1.68
N ILE A 32 5.89 -18.50 1.28
CA ILE A 32 5.77 -17.54 0.18
C ILE A 32 5.50 -18.31 -1.11
N ILE A 33 4.49 -17.87 -1.87
CA ILE A 33 4.21 -18.36 -3.22
C ILE A 33 4.73 -17.32 -4.21
N PRO A 34 5.70 -17.66 -5.08
CA PRO A 34 6.18 -16.76 -6.12
C PRO A 34 5.04 -16.36 -7.06
N LEU A 35 5.01 -15.08 -7.42
CA LEU A 35 4.07 -14.56 -8.41
C LEU A 35 4.40 -15.13 -9.79
N ASP A 36 3.44 -15.82 -10.39
CA ASP A 36 3.53 -16.37 -11.74
C ASP A 36 2.80 -15.46 -12.72
N LEU A 37 3.55 -14.58 -13.39
CA LEU A 37 3.00 -13.59 -14.30
C LEU A 37 2.36 -14.19 -15.56
N GLU A 38 2.71 -15.42 -15.95
CA GLU A 38 2.10 -16.10 -17.11
C GLU A 38 0.62 -16.44 -16.86
N LYS A 39 0.20 -16.50 -15.59
CA LYS A 39 -1.17 -16.77 -15.17
C LYS A 39 -1.99 -15.51 -14.86
N ILE A 40 -1.38 -14.34 -14.90
CA ILE A 40 -2.05 -13.07 -14.56
C ILE A 40 -2.71 -12.48 -15.80
N ILE A 41 -4.02 -12.28 -15.75
CA ILE A 41 -4.81 -11.72 -16.87
C ILE A 41 -5.20 -10.28 -16.57
N THR A 42 -5.52 -9.97 -15.30
CA THR A 42 -6.02 -8.67 -14.86
C THR A 42 -5.20 -8.08 -13.72
N ILE A 43 -5.36 -6.78 -13.48
CA ILE A 43 -4.78 -6.11 -12.30
C ILE A 43 -5.36 -6.67 -11.00
N LYS A 44 -6.63 -7.10 -11.01
CA LYS A 44 -7.25 -7.76 -9.86
C LYS A 44 -6.49 -9.05 -9.53
N ASP A 45 -6.23 -9.89 -10.53
CA ASP A 45 -5.48 -11.14 -10.34
C ASP A 45 -4.08 -10.86 -9.76
N LEU A 46 -3.40 -9.83 -10.25
CA LEU A 46 -2.09 -9.42 -9.76
C LEU A 46 -2.15 -9.06 -8.27
N VAL A 47 -3.09 -8.19 -7.87
CA VAL A 47 -3.23 -7.73 -6.48
C VAL A 47 -3.66 -8.88 -5.57
N GLU A 48 -4.59 -9.74 -5.99
CA GLU A 48 -5.01 -10.89 -5.21
C GLU A 48 -3.87 -11.90 -4.98
N ASN A 49 -3.01 -12.11 -5.97
CA ASN A 49 -1.87 -13.03 -5.83
C ASN A 49 -0.78 -12.47 -4.89
N TRP A 50 -0.67 -11.15 -4.75
CA TRP A 50 0.28 -10.54 -3.83
C TRP A 50 0.04 -10.87 -2.36
N LYS A 51 -1.16 -11.35 -1.97
CA LYS A 51 -1.41 -11.82 -0.59
C LYS A 51 -0.49 -12.98 -0.19
N ASN A 52 -0.06 -13.79 -1.15
CA ASN A 52 0.84 -14.93 -0.94
C ASN A 52 2.33 -14.55 -1.02
N CYS A 53 2.62 -13.30 -1.39
CA CYS A 53 3.97 -12.74 -1.44
C CYS A 53 4.35 -12.12 -0.09
N GLY A 54 5.50 -11.44 -0.04
CA GLY A 54 6.05 -10.85 1.18
C GLY A 54 6.09 -9.31 1.15
N ILE A 55 6.37 -8.73 2.32
CA ILE A 55 6.67 -7.31 2.50
C ILE A 55 5.48 -6.43 2.04
N GLN A 56 5.70 -5.45 1.15
CA GLN A 56 4.68 -4.46 0.78
C GLN A 56 3.63 -5.00 -0.19
N SER A 57 3.96 -6.05 -0.96
CA SER A 57 2.99 -6.67 -1.87
C SER A 57 1.80 -7.26 -1.10
N ARG A 58 2.09 -7.99 -0.02
CA ARG A 58 1.07 -8.54 0.87
C ARG A 58 0.20 -7.45 1.51
N ASN A 59 0.84 -6.41 2.06
CA ASN A 59 0.12 -5.30 2.67
C ASN A 59 -0.83 -4.63 1.67
N LEU A 60 -0.40 -4.44 0.42
CA LEU A 60 -1.24 -3.84 -0.62
C LEU A 60 -2.45 -4.72 -0.97
N ALA A 61 -2.24 -6.04 -1.07
CA ALA A 61 -3.32 -7.00 -1.29
C ALA A 61 -4.32 -7.00 -0.13
N GLU A 62 -3.83 -7.05 1.11
CA GLU A 62 -4.65 -7.02 2.31
C GLU A 62 -5.45 -5.70 2.40
N CYS A 63 -4.83 -4.55 2.14
CA CYS A 63 -5.54 -3.27 2.08
C CYS A 63 -6.66 -3.27 1.03
N ALA A 64 -6.40 -3.81 -0.15
CA ALA A 64 -7.41 -3.89 -1.22
C ALA A 64 -8.58 -4.79 -0.82
N MET A 65 -8.31 -5.94 -0.19
CA MET A 65 -9.34 -6.87 0.29
C MET A 65 -10.16 -6.28 1.44
N VAL A 66 -9.53 -5.61 2.41
CA VAL A 66 -10.23 -4.94 3.50
C VAL A 66 -11.16 -3.85 2.94
N TYR A 67 -10.66 -3.05 1.98
CA TYR A 67 -11.48 -2.02 1.37
C TYR A 67 -12.62 -2.60 0.50
N GLU A 68 -12.39 -3.67 -0.25
CA GLU A 68 -13.45 -4.40 -0.99
C GLU A 68 -14.52 -4.92 -0.02
N ASN A 69 -14.11 -5.49 1.12
CA ASN A 69 -15.05 -5.94 2.16
C ASN A 69 -15.87 -4.78 2.73
N MET A 70 -15.27 -3.63 3.01
CA MET A 70 -16.00 -2.44 3.48
C MET A 70 -17.05 -1.96 2.46
N LEU A 71 -16.76 -2.08 1.17
CA LEU A 71 -17.67 -1.67 0.09
C LEU A 71 -18.82 -2.67 -0.14
N LEU A 72 -18.58 -3.96 0.11
CA LEU A 72 -19.55 -5.04 -0.10
C LEU A 72 -20.37 -5.39 1.14
N ASP A 73 -20.04 -4.80 2.29
CA ASP A 73 -20.74 -5.03 3.56
C ASP A 73 -22.19 -4.52 3.48
N GLU A 74 -23.15 -5.41 3.78
CA GLU A 74 -24.59 -5.12 3.74
C GLU A 74 -25.02 -4.09 4.78
N ASP A 75 -24.30 -4.00 5.91
CA ASP A 75 -24.55 -3.02 6.96
C ASP A 75 -24.10 -1.59 6.55
N ARG A 76 -23.40 -1.46 5.41
CA ARG A 76 -22.90 -0.21 4.82
C ARG A 76 -22.15 0.65 5.86
N PRO A 77 -20.96 0.21 6.31
CA PRO A 77 -20.17 0.99 7.25
C PRO A 77 -19.81 2.36 6.67
N THR A 78 -19.74 3.38 7.52
CA THR A 78 -19.30 4.72 7.11
C THR A 78 -17.80 4.71 6.81
N ILE A 79 -17.42 5.07 5.59
CA ILE A 79 -16.04 5.06 5.12
C ILE A 79 -15.41 6.45 5.25
N PHE A 80 -14.44 6.57 6.16
CA PHE A 80 -13.63 7.77 6.35
C PHE A 80 -12.33 7.68 5.52
N LEU A 81 -12.13 8.62 4.59
CA LEU A 81 -10.92 8.74 3.82
C LEU A 81 -10.02 9.85 4.41
N GLY A 82 -8.94 9.43 5.06
CA GLY A 82 -7.88 10.31 5.55
C GLY A 82 -6.88 10.69 4.45
N LEU A 83 -6.65 11.98 4.24
CA LEU A 83 -5.78 12.52 3.19
C LEU A 83 -4.66 13.36 3.79
N ALA A 84 -3.41 12.95 3.54
CA ALA A 84 -2.21 13.65 3.98
C ALA A 84 -1.11 13.64 2.90
N GLY A 85 -0.15 14.56 3.01
CA GLY A 85 0.96 14.70 2.05
C GLY A 85 0.57 15.51 0.82
N ALA A 86 1.11 15.12 -0.34
CA ALA A 86 0.96 15.84 -1.60
C ALA A 86 0.17 15.03 -2.64
N LEU A 87 -0.98 14.47 -2.26
CA LEU A 87 -1.74 13.52 -3.10
C LEU A 87 -2.27 14.17 -4.38
N ILE A 88 -2.74 15.41 -4.30
CA ILE A 88 -3.27 16.15 -5.46
C ILE A 88 -2.13 16.48 -6.43
N ALA A 89 -1.03 17.06 -5.93
CA ALA A 89 0.17 17.30 -6.73
C ALA A 89 0.78 16.00 -7.28
N GLY A 90 0.67 14.89 -6.54
CA GLY A 90 1.09 13.55 -6.95
C GLY A 90 0.20 12.87 -8.00
N GLY A 91 -0.91 13.51 -8.40
CA GLY A 91 -1.77 13.02 -9.48
C GLY A 91 -3.00 12.22 -9.04
N LEU A 92 -3.31 12.16 -7.74
CA LEU A 92 -4.47 11.40 -7.23
C LEU A 92 -5.77 12.19 -7.21
N ARG A 93 -5.79 13.43 -7.69
CA ARG A 93 -6.99 14.28 -7.75
C ARG A 93 -8.20 13.59 -8.39
N LYS A 94 -7.98 12.93 -9.53
CA LYS A 94 -9.07 12.24 -10.25
C LYS A 94 -9.57 11.00 -9.49
N VAL A 95 -8.66 10.27 -8.84
CA VAL A 95 -9.01 9.11 -8.01
C VAL A 95 -9.88 9.55 -6.85
N ILE A 96 -9.46 10.57 -6.11
CA ILE A 96 -10.20 11.09 -4.95
C ILE A 96 -11.58 11.62 -5.38
N SER A 97 -11.65 12.42 -6.45
CA SER A 97 -12.94 12.92 -6.97
C SER A 97 -13.86 11.80 -7.46
N ASP A 98 -13.33 10.75 -8.09
CA ASP A 98 -14.13 9.60 -8.49
C ASP A 98 -14.65 8.80 -7.29
N MET A 99 -13.86 8.67 -6.23
CA MET A 99 -14.32 8.01 -5.00
C MET A 99 -15.50 8.76 -4.39
N ILE A 100 -15.42 10.09 -4.34
CA ILE A 100 -16.49 10.96 -3.84
C ILE A 100 -17.73 10.87 -4.74
N LEU A 101 -17.57 11.06 -6.05
CA LEU A 101 -18.69 11.08 -7.01
C LEU A 101 -19.43 9.74 -7.09
N LYS A 102 -18.72 8.63 -6.89
CA LYS A 102 -19.31 7.28 -6.87
C LYS A 102 -19.88 6.90 -5.51
N GLY A 103 -19.70 7.73 -4.48
CA GLY A 103 -20.18 7.45 -3.13
C GLY A 103 -19.51 6.22 -2.49
N ILE A 104 -18.27 5.92 -2.87
CA ILE A 104 -17.47 4.83 -2.26
C ILE A 104 -16.60 5.33 -1.10
N VAL A 105 -16.76 6.61 -0.73
CA VAL A 105 -16.30 7.20 0.53
C VAL A 105 -17.38 8.15 1.02
N ASP A 106 -17.56 8.23 2.34
CA ASP A 106 -18.62 9.03 2.94
C ASP A 106 -18.08 10.32 3.59
N VAL A 107 -16.87 10.25 4.16
CA VAL A 107 -16.27 11.38 4.89
C VAL A 107 -14.82 11.61 4.44
N ILE A 108 -14.48 12.86 4.15
CA ILE A 108 -13.10 13.28 3.90
C ILE A 108 -12.52 13.91 5.17
N VAL A 109 -11.36 13.42 5.61
CA VAL A 109 -10.54 14.05 6.65
C VAL A 109 -9.23 14.47 6.00
N SER A 110 -8.91 15.76 6.00
CA SER A 110 -7.76 16.26 5.25
C SER A 110 -7.04 17.42 5.92
N THR A 111 -5.76 17.57 5.60
CA THR A 111 -5.01 18.79 5.93
C THR A 111 -5.36 19.91 4.94
N GLY A 112 -5.19 21.18 5.36
CA GLY A 112 -5.46 22.32 4.49
C GLY A 112 -4.63 22.35 3.20
N ALA A 113 -3.45 21.74 3.20
CA ALA A 113 -2.57 21.66 2.03
C ALA A 113 -3.19 20.91 0.85
N ILE A 114 -3.88 19.79 1.11
CA ILE A 114 -4.55 19.01 0.08
C ILE A 114 -5.71 19.81 -0.55
N LEU A 115 -6.51 20.49 0.28
CA LEU A 115 -7.62 21.32 -0.18
C LEU A 115 -7.14 22.52 -1.01
N TYR A 116 -6.04 23.15 -0.58
CA TYR A 116 -5.39 24.21 -1.35
C TYR A 116 -4.91 23.71 -2.72
N GLN A 117 -4.23 22.56 -2.79
CA GLN A 117 -3.78 21.99 -4.06
C GLN A 117 -4.94 21.69 -5.01
N ASP A 118 -6.07 21.18 -4.50
CA ASP A 118 -7.26 20.95 -5.32
C ASP A 118 -7.83 22.26 -5.87
N TYR A 119 -7.97 23.28 -5.01
CA TYR A 119 -8.40 24.61 -5.42
C TYR A 119 -7.46 25.23 -6.46
N TYR A 120 -6.15 25.13 -6.24
CA TYR A 120 -5.12 25.63 -7.15
C TYR A 120 -5.26 25.00 -8.55
N ILE A 121 -5.39 23.68 -8.65
CA ILE A 121 -5.63 23.03 -9.95
C ILE A 121 -6.99 23.40 -10.53
N ALA A 122 -8.02 23.57 -9.70
CA ALA A 122 -9.36 23.97 -10.15
C ALA A 122 -9.38 25.37 -10.79
N GLN A 123 -8.46 26.26 -10.40
CA GLN A 123 -8.24 27.57 -11.02
C GLN A 123 -7.48 27.50 -12.36
N GLY A 124 -7.09 26.30 -12.81
CA GLY A 124 -6.38 26.09 -14.08
C GLY A 124 -4.86 26.04 -13.96
N TYR A 125 -4.31 26.18 -12.75
CA TYR A 125 -2.88 25.98 -12.50
C TYR A 125 -2.49 24.49 -12.54
N LYS A 126 -1.19 24.23 -12.54
CA LYS A 126 -0.62 22.88 -12.72
C LYS A 126 0.54 22.63 -11.76
N HIS A 127 0.74 21.38 -11.39
CA HIS A 127 1.99 20.89 -10.82
C HIS A 127 2.85 20.25 -11.91
N TYR A 128 4.17 20.33 -11.74
CA TYR A 128 5.13 19.88 -12.73
C TYR A 128 6.11 18.90 -12.09
N LYS A 129 6.57 17.92 -12.88
CA LYS A 129 7.66 17.04 -12.45
C LYS A 129 8.97 17.80 -12.53
N ALA A 130 9.76 17.74 -11.47
CA ALA A 130 11.09 18.32 -11.40
C ALA A 130 12.10 17.30 -10.86
N SER A 131 13.38 17.52 -11.15
CA SER A 131 14.47 16.75 -10.52
C SER A 131 14.58 17.12 -9.04
N SER A 132 14.87 16.14 -8.18
CA SER A 132 15.12 16.37 -6.76
C SER A 132 16.42 17.13 -6.49
N ASN A 133 17.34 17.14 -7.46
CA ASN A 133 18.71 17.67 -7.30
C ASN A 133 18.86 19.10 -7.82
N ILE A 134 17.78 19.88 -7.82
CA ILE A 134 17.81 21.30 -8.18
C ILE A 134 18.05 22.12 -6.90
N ASP A 135 18.92 23.13 -7.01
CA ASP A 135 19.23 24.07 -5.94
C ASP A 135 18.01 24.93 -5.57
N ASP A 136 17.69 24.96 -4.28
CA ASP A 136 16.57 25.73 -3.73
C ASP A 136 16.75 27.24 -3.89
N GLU A 137 17.99 27.74 -3.84
CA GLU A 137 18.24 29.17 -4.03
C GLU A 137 17.85 29.57 -5.46
N LYS A 138 18.20 28.74 -6.43
CA LYS A 138 17.83 28.97 -7.83
C LYS A 138 16.33 28.84 -8.07
N LEU A 139 15.66 27.88 -7.43
CA LEU A 139 14.19 27.76 -7.51
C LEU A 139 13.51 29.01 -6.93
N ARG A 140 14.00 29.49 -5.78
CA ARG A 140 13.51 30.71 -5.14
C ARG A 140 13.71 31.95 -6.01
N ASP A 141 14.87 32.11 -6.62
CA ASP A 141 15.16 33.22 -7.54
C ASP A 141 14.25 33.22 -8.78
N LEU A 142 13.80 32.03 -9.20
CA LEU A 142 12.85 31.84 -10.31
C LEU A 142 11.38 31.87 -9.86
N TYR A 143 11.10 32.09 -8.57
CA TYR A 143 9.75 32.02 -7.99
C TYR A 143 9.05 30.68 -8.25
N ILE A 144 9.78 29.58 -8.05
CA ILE A 144 9.27 28.21 -8.17
C ILE A 144 9.25 27.56 -6.78
N ASP A 145 8.06 27.23 -6.30
CA ASP A 145 7.89 26.41 -5.11
C ASP A 145 8.01 24.92 -5.46
N ARG A 146 8.68 24.14 -4.60
CA ARG A 146 8.77 22.66 -4.71
C ARG A 146 8.31 21.96 -3.45
#